data_AF-A0A9W8DXN8-F1
#
_entry.id   AF-A0A9W8DXN8-F1
#
_cell.length_a   1.000
_cell.length_b   1.000
_cell.length_c   1.000
_cell.angle_alpha   90.00
_cell.angle_beta   90.00
_cell.angle_gamma   90.00
#
_symmetry.space_group_name_H-M   'P 1'
#
loop_
_entity.id
_entity.type
_entity.pdbx_description
1 polymer ?
#
loop_
_entity_poly.entity_id
_entity_poly.type
_entity_poly.pdbx_seq_one_letter_code
_entity_poly.pdbx_strand_id
1 'polypeptide(L)'
;MKAAFFSTIAIAAVAYAADSSSESASDSAVPSVSVPEISSFSWSDSPQAKCVKDNCGDANDLSCVAQCYGVPNPNSQMINDTDGCFKKCEGISGAEQCRAACIDQFYNPTTGEFARPTASDDSSASGKSGSKEHKSGDKNKSNSDGESDSEGSATKFTASLGAAFPEKKIKFIPTSGTYPKGFLAGGSHCGVKKNSAPDLAMLFSQKPCTAAAVFTKNQFCAAPVQFDRSLLNKIAESGQQKIRCAVINSGCANAVTGTEGLENASRMANAANQFVSKHDGGSENVSCASLIMSTGVIGQQLPIGKIENGIKDLKLDSTHEAWMRAAIAHMTTDTFPKLRSVEYTLEDGDSATKYRFAGITKGAGMIHPNMATLLGTICTDVSISQPLLAKALLHAVNRSFNSISIDGDTSTNDTISVLANGAADESYVANSGKYTISSENSEAYERFQTALTEFAVDLASLVVRDGEGATKFITIRVKGAKTYDEGKTIASTIATSALVKTAFYGQDANWGRILCAVGYSGVPVDTAKVNLSLIPSDGSKSLPLVISGEPLVVDEVRAKEILTLEDVSVEVDLGLGNETVQMYTCDFSHDYVSINADYRS
;
A
#
# COMPACT_ATOMS: atom_id res chain seq x y z
N MET A 1 -19.05 -34.49 -28.90
CA MET A 1 -20.03 -33.73 -28.07
C MET A 1 -19.53 -33.49 -26.65
N LYS A 2 -19.01 -34.48 -25.90
CA LYS A 2 -18.33 -34.20 -24.60
C LYS A 2 -16.98 -33.45 -24.70
N ALA A 3 -16.36 -33.40 -25.87
CA ALA A 3 -15.20 -32.53 -26.14
C ALA A 3 -15.57 -31.06 -26.43
N ALA A 4 -16.83 -30.78 -26.82
CA ALA A 4 -17.29 -29.40 -27.00
C ALA A 4 -17.51 -28.70 -25.64
N PHE A 5 -17.63 -29.47 -24.56
CA PHE A 5 -17.85 -29.00 -23.21
C PHE A 5 -16.57 -28.46 -22.54
N PHE A 6 -15.44 -29.14 -22.77
CA PHE A 6 -14.12 -28.60 -22.37
C PHE A 6 -13.64 -27.46 -23.28
N SER A 7 -14.20 -27.34 -24.49
CA SER A 7 -13.96 -26.18 -25.35
C SER A 7 -14.55 -24.89 -24.77
N THR A 8 -15.66 -24.93 -24.02
CA THR A 8 -16.25 -23.72 -23.42
C THR A 8 -15.47 -23.23 -22.20
N ILE A 9 -14.87 -24.14 -21.44
CA ILE A 9 -13.97 -23.81 -20.32
C ILE A 9 -12.66 -23.20 -20.85
N ALA A 10 -12.17 -23.64 -22.00
CA ALA A 10 -11.00 -23.05 -22.68
C ALA A 10 -11.33 -21.71 -23.40
N ILE A 11 -12.56 -21.53 -23.92
CA ILE A 11 -12.99 -20.28 -24.58
C ILE A 11 -13.08 -19.11 -23.58
N ALA A 12 -13.45 -19.37 -22.32
CA ALA A 12 -13.42 -18.33 -21.27
C ALA A 12 -11.99 -17.93 -20.88
N ALA A 13 -11.03 -18.85 -20.96
CA ALA A 13 -9.63 -18.60 -20.61
C ALA A 13 -8.82 -17.94 -21.75
N VAL A 14 -9.16 -18.22 -23.03
CA VAL A 14 -8.40 -17.71 -24.20
C VAL A 14 -8.99 -16.42 -24.79
N ALA A 15 -10.30 -16.16 -24.64
CA ALA A 15 -10.88 -14.87 -25.08
C ALA A 15 -10.32 -13.65 -24.31
N TYR A 16 -9.74 -13.89 -23.12
CA TYR A 16 -9.06 -12.85 -22.33
C TYR A 16 -7.61 -12.60 -22.78
N ALA A 17 -7.01 -13.51 -23.54
CA ALA A 17 -5.59 -13.46 -23.94
C ALA A 17 -5.35 -12.93 -25.37
N ALA A 18 -6.39 -12.66 -26.16
CA ALA A 18 -6.26 -12.33 -27.59
C ALA A 18 -6.56 -10.86 -27.96
N ASP A 19 -6.91 -9.97 -27.01
CA ASP A 19 -7.25 -8.56 -27.31
C ASP A 19 -6.10 -7.57 -26.98
N SER A 20 -4.87 -8.07 -26.82
CA SER A 20 -3.70 -7.27 -26.41
C SER A 20 -2.51 -7.39 -27.37
N SER A 21 -2.74 -7.31 -28.68
CA SER A 21 -1.65 -6.99 -29.63
C SER A 21 -2.13 -6.36 -30.94
N SER A 22 -2.18 -5.03 -31.00
CA SER A 22 -1.58 -4.23 -32.09
C SER A 22 -1.89 -2.75 -31.94
N GLU A 23 -0.86 -1.98 -31.60
CA GLU A 23 -0.83 -0.53 -31.74
C GLU A 23 -0.73 -0.10 -33.21
N SER A 24 -1.20 1.11 -33.47
CA SER A 24 -1.09 1.88 -34.70
C SER A 24 0.35 2.23 -35.10
N ALA A 25 0.73 2.03 -36.36
CA ALA A 25 1.69 2.88 -37.06
C ALA A 25 1.48 2.85 -38.60
N SER A 26 1.78 3.98 -39.21
CA SER A 26 1.44 4.50 -40.54
C SER A 26 2.15 3.89 -41.75
N ASP A 27 1.45 3.98 -42.91
CA ASP A 27 1.90 4.02 -44.32
C ASP A 27 3.30 3.49 -44.68
N SER A 28 3.37 2.32 -45.33
CA SER A 28 3.83 2.17 -46.73
C SER A 28 3.90 0.69 -47.17
N ALA A 29 3.61 0.47 -48.46
CA ALA A 29 3.37 -0.77 -49.19
C ALA A 29 4.21 -2.04 -48.89
N VAL A 30 3.55 -3.18 -48.59
CA VAL A 30 4.06 -4.58 -48.69
C VAL A 30 2.86 -5.54 -48.97
N PRO A 31 3.00 -6.64 -49.77
CA PRO A 31 1.88 -7.24 -50.52
C PRO A 31 1.03 -8.25 -49.73
N SER A 32 -0.19 -8.48 -50.24
CA SER A 32 -1.25 -9.32 -49.68
C SER A 32 -0.84 -10.77 -49.43
N VAL A 33 -0.86 -11.18 -48.16
CA VAL A 33 -0.88 -12.59 -47.73
C VAL A 33 -2.30 -12.91 -47.27
N SER A 34 -2.93 -13.91 -47.91
CA SER A 34 -4.26 -14.40 -47.57
C SER A 34 -4.25 -15.16 -46.24
N VAL A 35 -5.06 -14.72 -45.28
CA VAL A 35 -5.31 -15.41 -44.00
C VAL A 35 -6.29 -16.58 -44.24
N PRO A 36 -6.04 -17.81 -43.75
CA PRO A 36 -6.98 -18.91 -43.86
C PRO A 36 -8.15 -18.75 -42.88
N GLU A 37 -9.37 -19.09 -43.31
CA GLU A 37 -10.56 -19.13 -42.47
C GLU A 37 -10.41 -20.15 -41.31
N ILE A 38 -10.56 -19.67 -40.08
CA ILE A 38 -10.61 -20.48 -38.87
C ILE A 38 -12.01 -21.09 -38.77
N SER A 39 -12.23 -22.26 -39.38
CA SER A 39 -13.51 -22.97 -39.26
C SER A 39 -13.41 -24.48 -39.01
N SER A 40 -12.23 -25.02 -38.64
CA SER A 40 -12.08 -26.47 -38.47
C SER A 40 -11.16 -26.95 -37.32
N PHE A 41 -11.10 -26.25 -36.18
CA PHE A 41 -10.40 -26.79 -35.00
C PHE A 41 -11.35 -27.60 -34.10
N SER A 42 -11.20 -28.92 -34.09
CA SER A 42 -11.95 -29.83 -33.22
C SER A 42 -11.17 -30.13 -31.94
N TRP A 43 -11.61 -29.60 -30.80
CA TRP A 43 -10.99 -29.82 -29.47
C TRP A 43 -11.10 -31.27 -28.94
N SER A 44 -11.69 -32.21 -29.69
CA SER A 44 -11.65 -33.64 -29.36
C SER A 44 -10.26 -34.25 -29.34
N ASP A 45 -9.28 -33.53 -29.90
CA ASP A 45 -7.95 -34.05 -30.19
C ASP A 45 -6.86 -33.38 -29.34
N SER A 46 -7.24 -32.65 -28.27
CA SER A 46 -6.25 -32.05 -27.36
C SER A 46 -5.46 -33.11 -26.59
N PRO A 47 -4.19 -32.84 -26.24
CA PRO A 47 -3.37 -33.77 -25.45
C PRO A 47 -4.03 -34.18 -24.12
N GLN A 48 -4.76 -33.27 -23.47
CA GLN A 48 -5.46 -33.51 -22.20
C GLN A 48 -6.74 -34.33 -22.39
N ALA A 49 -7.53 -34.06 -23.44
CA ALA A 49 -8.70 -34.87 -23.77
C ALA A 49 -8.29 -36.30 -24.16
N LYS A 50 -7.16 -36.43 -24.85
CA LYS A 50 -6.54 -37.73 -25.15
C LYS A 50 -6.03 -38.42 -23.89
N CYS A 51 -5.40 -37.70 -22.96
CA CYS A 51 -5.00 -38.22 -21.66
C CYS A 51 -6.18 -38.79 -20.87
N VAL A 52 -7.30 -38.07 -20.77
CA VAL A 52 -8.48 -38.56 -20.05
C VAL A 52 -9.05 -39.80 -20.70
N LYS A 53 -9.15 -39.82 -22.04
CA LYS A 53 -9.68 -40.96 -22.79
C LYS A 53 -8.80 -42.20 -22.69
N ASP A 54 -7.48 -42.01 -22.69
CA ASP A 54 -6.52 -43.11 -22.74
C ASP A 54 -6.17 -43.63 -21.32
N ASN A 55 -6.33 -42.82 -20.27
CA ASN A 55 -5.89 -43.15 -18.91
C ASN A 55 -7.02 -43.22 -17.86
N CYS A 56 -8.17 -42.58 -18.07
CA CYS A 56 -9.28 -42.62 -17.10
C CYS A 56 -10.30 -43.69 -17.50
N GLY A 57 -10.34 -44.79 -16.74
CA GLY A 57 -11.29 -45.89 -16.98
C GLY A 57 -12.76 -45.48 -16.79
N ASP A 58 -13.00 -44.43 -15.99
CA ASP A 58 -14.27 -43.73 -15.88
C ASP A 58 -14.04 -42.23 -16.06
N ALA A 59 -14.76 -41.60 -16.99
CA ALA A 59 -14.70 -40.15 -17.23
C ALA A 59 -15.32 -39.32 -16.11
N ASN A 60 -15.93 -39.96 -15.10
CA ASN A 60 -16.39 -39.33 -13.87
C ASN A 60 -15.36 -39.44 -12.72
N ASP A 61 -14.21 -40.10 -12.92
CA ASP A 61 -13.12 -40.09 -11.95
C ASP A 61 -12.46 -38.72 -11.93
N LEU A 62 -12.97 -37.84 -11.07
CA LEU A 62 -12.51 -36.47 -10.91
C LEU A 62 -11.02 -36.38 -10.53
N SER A 63 -10.47 -37.39 -9.86
CA SER A 63 -9.03 -37.40 -9.54
C SER A 63 -8.19 -37.70 -10.77
N CYS A 64 -8.59 -38.66 -11.60
CA CYS A 64 -7.91 -38.96 -12.86
C CYS A 64 -7.99 -37.78 -13.84
N VAL A 65 -9.17 -37.15 -13.92
CA VAL A 65 -9.37 -35.97 -14.77
C VAL A 65 -8.50 -34.80 -14.29
N ALA A 66 -8.46 -34.52 -12.98
CA ALA A 66 -7.61 -33.46 -12.41
C ALA A 66 -6.13 -33.66 -12.79
N GLN A 67 -5.62 -34.89 -12.75
CA GLN A 67 -4.26 -35.22 -13.15
C GLN A 67 -3.99 -34.96 -14.63
N CYS A 68 -4.90 -35.34 -15.53
CA CYS A 68 -4.73 -35.10 -16.97
C CYS A 68 -4.78 -33.60 -17.35
N TYR A 69 -5.38 -32.76 -16.52
CA TYR A 69 -5.43 -31.31 -16.70
C TYR A 69 -4.39 -30.54 -15.87
N GLY A 70 -3.60 -31.22 -15.04
CA GLY A 70 -2.56 -30.59 -14.23
C GLY A 70 -3.09 -29.71 -13.09
N VAL A 71 -4.29 -30.00 -12.58
CA VAL A 71 -4.96 -29.25 -11.49
C VAL A 71 -4.95 -30.04 -10.17
N PRO A 72 -5.10 -29.38 -9.00
CA PRO A 72 -5.03 -30.05 -7.69
C PRO A 72 -6.10 -31.15 -7.50
N ASN A 73 -5.74 -32.29 -6.91
CA ASN A 73 -6.69 -33.38 -6.68
C ASN A 73 -7.81 -32.99 -5.68
N PRO A 74 -9.10 -33.22 -6.00
CA PRO A 74 -10.19 -32.99 -5.05
C PRO A 74 -10.11 -33.97 -3.86
N ASN A 75 -10.52 -33.51 -2.66
CA ASN A 75 -10.59 -34.37 -1.49
C ASN A 75 -11.86 -35.25 -1.49
N SER A 76 -11.90 -36.27 -0.63
CA SER A 76 -13.00 -37.25 -0.60
C SER A 76 -14.38 -36.64 -0.34
N GLN A 77 -14.45 -35.53 0.41
CA GLN A 77 -15.73 -34.85 0.68
C GLN A 77 -16.25 -34.13 -0.57
N MET A 78 -15.37 -33.44 -1.31
CA MET A 78 -15.72 -32.79 -2.58
C MET A 78 -16.20 -33.79 -3.62
N ILE A 79 -15.54 -34.95 -3.70
CA ILE A 79 -15.94 -36.04 -4.60
C ILE A 79 -17.35 -36.52 -4.24
N ASN A 80 -17.60 -36.81 -2.95
CA ASN A 80 -18.91 -37.27 -2.50
C ASN A 80 -20.04 -36.25 -2.75
N ASP A 81 -19.78 -34.97 -2.49
CA ASP A 81 -20.76 -33.90 -2.68
C ASP A 81 -21.06 -33.66 -4.17
N THR A 82 -20.03 -33.72 -5.01
CA THR A 82 -20.16 -33.62 -6.47
C THR A 82 -20.92 -34.81 -7.05
N ASP A 83 -20.60 -36.04 -6.62
CA ASP A 83 -21.31 -37.26 -7.03
C ASP A 83 -22.77 -37.27 -6.58
N GLY A 84 -23.03 -36.79 -5.35
CA GLY A 84 -24.37 -36.60 -4.82
C GLY A 84 -25.19 -35.60 -5.64
N CYS A 85 -24.54 -34.55 -6.15
CA CYS A 85 -25.14 -33.57 -7.04
C CYS A 85 -25.37 -34.15 -8.45
N PHE A 86 -24.42 -34.91 -8.99
CA PHE A 86 -24.53 -35.52 -10.33
C PHE A 86 -25.70 -36.49 -10.46
N LYS A 87 -26.01 -37.25 -9.39
CA LYS A 87 -27.18 -38.13 -9.36
C LYS A 87 -28.49 -37.37 -9.56
N LYS A 88 -28.56 -36.10 -9.13
CA LYS A 88 -29.74 -35.22 -9.33
C LYS A 88 -29.84 -34.70 -10.77
N CYS A 89 -28.76 -34.80 -11.53
CA CYS A 89 -28.70 -34.40 -12.93
C CYS A 89 -29.01 -35.56 -13.91
N GLU A 90 -29.34 -36.76 -13.42
CA GLU A 90 -29.72 -37.87 -14.30
C GLU A 90 -31.16 -37.74 -14.81
N GLY A 91 -31.37 -38.01 -16.10
CA GLY A 91 -32.70 -38.02 -16.71
C GLY A 91 -33.31 -36.64 -17.02
N ILE A 92 -32.62 -35.54 -16.71
CA ILE A 92 -33.08 -34.19 -17.04
C ILE A 92 -32.55 -33.70 -18.39
N SER A 93 -33.38 -32.93 -19.11
CA SER A 93 -32.94 -32.12 -20.26
C SER A 93 -31.90 -31.11 -19.77
N GLY A 94 -30.68 -31.14 -20.33
CA GLY A 94 -29.58 -30.29 -19.87
C GLY A 94 -28.73 -30.89 -18.74
N ALA A 95 -28.75 -32.22 -18.57
CA ALA A 95 -27.92 -32.96 -17.60
C ALA A 95 -26.44 -32.52 -17.60
N GLU A 96 -25.89 -32.13 -18.74
CA GLU A 96 -24.51 -31.63 -18.87
C GLU A 96 -24.30 -30.29 -18.14
N GLN A 97 -25.21 -29.33 -18.31
CA GLN A 97 -25.14 -28.02 -17.64
C GLN A 97 -25.35 -28.15 -16.13
N CYS A 98 -26.23 -29.06 -15.72
CA CYS A 98 -26.43 -29.39 -14.31
C CYS A 98 -25.16 -29.97 -13.68
N ARG A 99 -24.46 -30.88 -14.37
CA ARG A 99 -23.20 -31.45 -13.89
C ARG A 99 -22.07 -30.41 -13.83
N ALA A 100 -21.99 -29.47 -14.78
CA ALA A 100 -21.05 -28.34 -14.66
C ALA A 100 -21.32 -27.49 -13.43
N ALA A 101 -22.58 -27.13 -13.18
CA ALA A 101 -22.94 -26.36 -11.99
C ALA A 101 -22.59 -27.09 -10.68
N CYS A 102 -22.66 -28.42 -10.67
CA CYS A 102 -22.23 -29.23 -9.54
C CYS A 102 -20.71 -29.15 -9.31
N ILE A 103 -19.88 -29.22 -10.36
CA ILE A 103 -18.42 -29.08 -10.23
C ILE A 103 -18.07 -27.67 -9.71
N ASP A 104 -18.63 -26.63 -10.32
CA ASP A 104 -18.43 -25.23 -9.93
C ASP A 104 -18.93 -24.91 -8.52
N GLN A 105 -19.82 -25.74 -7.97
CA GLN A 105 -20.34 -25.57 -6.62
C GLN A 105 -19.38 -26.12 -5.56
N PHE A 106 -18.69 -27.23 -5.84
CA PHE A 106 -17.96 -28.00 -4.83
C PHE A 106 -16.44 -28.04 -5.04
N TYR A 107 -15.92 -27.63 -6.20
CA TYR A 107 -14.49 -27.71 -6.51
C TYR A 107 -13.98 -26.48 -7.26
N ASN A 108 -12.96 -25.82 -6.70
CA ASN A 108 -12.22 -24.75 -7.39
C ASN A 108 -10.95 -25.31 -8.05
N PRO A 109 -10.86 -25.35 -9.40
CA PRO A 109 -9.73 -25.94 -10.12
C PRO A 109 -8.42 -25.15 -9.98
N THR A 110 -8.48 -23.89 -9.52
CA THR A 110 -7.31 -23.03 -9.32
C THR A 110 -6.70 -23.20 -7.93
N THR A 111 -7.54 -23.34 -6.89
CA THR A 111 -7.08 -23.39 -5.49
C THR A 111 -7.09 -24.78 -4.88
N GLY A 112 -7.84 -25.73 -5.45
CA GLY A 112 -8.06 -27.05 -4.85
C GLY A 112 -8.97 -27.05 -3.61
N GLU A 113 -9.63 -25.92 -3.32
CA GLU A 113 -10.54 -25.73 -2.19
C GLU A 113 -12.03 -25.82 -2.60
N PHE A 114 -12.94 -25.83 -1.62
CA PHE A 114 -14.37 -25.83 -1.90
C PHE A 114 -14.76 -24.52 -2.58
N ALA A 115 -15.44 -24.62 -3.73
CA ALA A 115 -15.84 -23.43 -4.47
C ALA A 115 -16.87 -22.56 -3.72
N ARG A 116 -17.60 -23.11 -2.75
CA ARG A 116 -18.46 -22.37 -1.80
C ARG A 116 -18.46 -23.03 -0.41
N PRO A 117 -18.45 -22.27 0.71
CA PRO A 117 -18.67 -22.83 2.03
C PRO A 117 -20.05 -23.50 2.09
N THR A 118 -20.12 -24.76 2.53
CA THR A 118 -21.38 -25.47 2.71
C THR A 118 -22.19 -24.82 3.84
N ALA A 119 -23.36 -24.28 3.50
CA ALA A 119 -24.35 -23.84 4.48
C ALA A 119 -25.13 -25.06 5.01
N SER A 120 -25.10 -25.28 6.32
CA SER A 120 -26.02 -26.12 7.09
C SER A 120 -26.65 -25.22 8.17
N ASP A 121 -27.92 -25.24 8.53
CA ASP A 121 -29.12 -25.96 8.09
C ASP A 121 -30.29 -25.05 8.46
N ASP A 122 -31.31 -24.95 7.60
CA ASP A 122 -32.59 -24.31 7.96
C ASP A 122 -33.74 -25.26 7.56
N SER A 123 -34.42 -25.79 8.57
CA SER A 123 -35.77 -26.39 8.47
C SER A 123 -36.34 -26.44 9.89
N SER A 124 -37.58 -26.10 10.23
CA SER A 124 -38.81 -25.91 9.47
C SER A 124 -39.84 -25.22 10.38
N ALA A 125 -40.83 -24.53 9.78
CA ALA A 125 -41.95 -23.92 10.47
C ALA A 125 -43.04 -24.95 10.86
N SER A 126 -43.60 -24.86 12.07
CA SER A 126 -45.05 -24.95 12.37
C SER A 126 -45.30 -24.89 13.88
N GLY A 127 -46.28 -24.08 14.30
CA GLY A 127 -46.43 -23.64 15.69
C GLY A 127 -47.26 -24.52 16.62
N LYS A 128 -47.25 -24.15 17.91
CA LYS A 128 -48.40 -24.12 18.82
C LYS A 128 -48.03 -23.50 20.18
N SER A 129 -48.86 -22.56 20.60
CA SER A 129 -49.29 -22.19 21.97
C SER A 129 -48.44 -22.61 23.19
N GLY A 130 -48.13 -21.64 24.05
CA GLY A 130 -47.75 -21.94 25.44
C GLY A 130 -47.19 -20.74 26.21
N SER A 131 -48.07 -19.97 26.83
CA SER A 131 -47.78 -19.03 27.92
C SER A 131 -47.09 -19.71 29.13
N LYS A 132 -46.07 -19.07 29.74
CA LYS A 132 -45.98 -18.78 31.19
C LYS A 132 -44.61 -18.22 31.65
N GLU A 133 -44.71 -17.11 32.39
CA GLU A 133 -44.10 -16.76 33.69
C GLU A 133 -42.57 -16.89 33.99
N HIS A 134 -42.04 -15.73 34.43
CA HIS A 134 -41.12 -15.46 35.55
C HIS A 134 -40.24 -16.56 36.18
N LYS A 135 -38.95 -16.23 36.38
CA LYS A 135 -38.21 -16.09 37.67
C LYS A 135 -36.71 -15.88 37.36
N SER A 136 -36.10 -14.74 37.66
CA SER A 136 -35.41 -14.37 38.93
C SER A 136 -34.44 -15.44 39.46
N GLY A 137 -33.15 -15.10 39.56
CA GLY A 137 -32.13 -15.99 40.13
C GLY A 137 -30.75 -15.33 40.25
N ASP A 138 -30.69 -14.31 41.09
CA ASP A 138 -29.48 -13.70 41.66
C ASP A 138 -28.64 -14.74 42.42
N LYS A 139 -27.32 -14.80 42.23
CA LYS A 139 -26.33 -15.21 43.26
C LYS A 139 -24.95 -14.63 42.99
N ASN A 140 -24.69 -13.55 43.72
CA ASN A 140 -23.39 -13.05 44.14
C ASN A 140 -22.63 -14.09 44.99
N LYS A 141 -21.31 -14.20 44.85
CA LYS A 141 -20.40 -14.63 45.93
C LYS A 141 -18.98 -14.12 45.70
N SER A 142 -18.52 -13.38 46.71
CA SER A 142 -17.20 -12.79 46.91
C SER A 142 -16.24 -13.72 47.67
N ASN A 143 -14.94 -13.35 47.63
CA ASN A 143 -13.79 -13.63 48.52
C ASN A 143 -12.60 -14.23 47.72
N SER A 144 -11.49 -13.53 47.48
CA SER A 144 -10.46 -12.89 48.33
C SER A 144 -9.20 -13.76 48.43
N ASP A 145 -8.12 -13.19 47.92
CA ASP A 145 -6.69 -13.27 48.28
C ASP A 145 -5.90 -14.59 48.14
N GLY A 146 -4.76 -14.48 47.44
CA GLY A 146 -3.69 -15.47 47.36
C GLY A 146 -2.65 -15.11 46.30
N GLU A 147 -1.69 -14.25 46.64
CA GLU A 147 -0.44 -14.04 45.91
C GLU A 147 0.44 -15.31 45.95
N SER A 148 0.95 -15.73 44.78
CA SER A 148 2.23 -16.44 44.67
C SER A 148 2.76 -16.36 43.23
N ASP A 149 3.99 -15.86 43.10
CA ASP A 149 4.77 -15.71 41.88
C ASP A 149 4.99 -17.03 41.13
N SER A 150 4.86 -16.99 39.79
CA SER A 150 5.66 -17.84 38.89
C SER A 150 5.81 -17.19 37.51
N GLU A 151 7.07 -17.11 37.08
CA GLU A 151 7.51 -16.63 35.78
C GLU A 151 6.96 -17.49 34.62
N GLY A 152 6.72 -16.86 33.47
CA GLY A 152 6.78 -17.54 32.17
C GLY A 152 5.46 -17.64 31.40
N SER A 153 5.10 -16.58 30.68
CA SER A 153 4.78 -16.63 29.24
C SER A 153 4.19 -15.28 28.83
N ALA A 154 5.02 -14.46 28.17
CA ALA A 154 4.59 -13.22 27.55
C ALA A 154 3.65 -13.52 26.37
N THR A 155 2.35 -13.65 26.66
CA THR A 155 1.30 -13.51 25.67
C THR A 155 1.18 -12.03 25.31
N LYS A 156 2.01 -11.61 24.34
CA LYS A 156 1.92 -10.29 23.72
C LYS A 156 0.51 -10.10 23.15
N PHE A 157 -0.11 -9.01 23.58
CA PHE A 157 -1.35 -8.42 23.08
C PHE A 157 -1.46 -8.57 21.55
N THR A 158 -2.27 -9.50 21.09
CA THR A 158 -2.62 -9.73 19.68
C THR A 158 -4.13 -9.90 19.56
N ALA A 159 -4.89 -8.87 19.97
CA ALA A 159 -6.32 -8.69 19.67
C ALA A 159 -6.67 -7.25 20.07
N SER A 160 -7.00 -6.33 19.16
CA SER A 160 -8.36 -6.22 18.63
C SER A 160 -8.41 -5.33 17.37
N LEU A 161 -7.71 -5.72 16.32
CA LEU A 161 -7.95 -5.25 14.96
C LEU A 161 -8.16 -6.51 14.14
N GLY A 162 -9.40 -6.83 13.77
CA GLY A 162 -9.80 -8.12 13.17
C GLY A 162 -9.20 -8.44 11.78
N ALA A 163 -8.03 -7.89 11.43
CA ALA A 163 -7.28 -8.19 10.23
C ALA A 163 -6.06 -9.05 10.57
N ALA A 164 -5.97 -10.24 9.98
CA ALA A 164 -4.74 -11.03 9.99
C ALA A 164 -3.76 -10.42 8.98
N PHE A 165 -2.58 -9.99 9.43
CA PHE A 165 -1.51 -9.49 8.57
C PHE A 165 -0.52 -10.61 8.22
N PRO A 166 0.15 -10.57 7.05
CA PRO A 166 1.14 -11.59 6.70
C PRO A 166 2.26 -11.69 7.75
N GLU A 167 2.61 -12.91 8.17
CA GLU A 167 3.56 -13.16 9.27
C GLU A 167 4.89 -12.42 9.08
N LYS A 168 5.44 -12.46 7.86
CA LYS A 168 6.69 -11.76 7.49
C LYS A 168 6.62 -10.24 7.63
N LYS A 169 5.41 -9.66 7.62
CA LYS A 169 5.19 -8.21 7.68
C LYS A 169 4.81 -7.72 9.08
N ILE A 170 4.46 -8.61 10.02
CA ILE A 170 4.13 -8.25 11.41
C ILE A 170 5.25 -7.44 12.06
N LYS A 171 6.52 -7.75 11.75
CA LYS A 171 7.70 -7.01 12.25
C LYS A 171 7.70 -5.51 11.91
N PHE A 172 6.92 -5.08 10.92
CA PHE A 172 6.81 -3.68 10.53
C PHE A 172 5.63 -2.95 11.17
N ILE A 173 4.75 -3.66 11.88
CA ILE A 173 3.56 -3.10 12.51
C ILE A 173 3.89 -2.71 13.95
N PRO A 174 3.74 -1.42 14.34
CA PRO A 174 4.06 -1.01 15.70
C PRO A 174 3.03 -1.57 16.70
N THR A 175 3.51 -2.14 17.80
CA THR A 175 2.65 -2.61 18.91
C THR A 175 2.35 -1.53 19.93
N SER A 176 3.09 -0.41 19.91
CA SER A 176 2.91 0.78 20.72
C SER A 176 3.48 1.99 19.98
N GLY A 177 3.18 3.21 20.46
CA GLY A 177 3.65 4.44 19.84
C GLY A 177 3.53 5.64 20.79
N THR A 178 4.24 6.72 20.46
CA THR A 178 4.22 8.00 21.18
C THR A 178 3.71 9.11 20.27
N TYR A 179 2.51 9.62 20.55
CA TYR A 179 1.82 10.50 19.62
C TYR A 179 1.98 11.98 19.96
N PRO A 180 2.03 12.88 18.96
CA PRO A 180 2.09 14.31 19.18
C PRO A 180 0.96 14.82 20.06
N LYS A 181 1.30 15.67 21.04
CA LYS A 181 0.30 16.27 21.94
C LYS A 181 -0.75 17.03 21.14
N GLY A 182 -1.99 16.99 21.62
CA GLY A 182 -3.11 17.70 20.99
C GLY A 182 -3.58 17.12 19.65
N PHE A 183 -3.13 15.93 19.26
CA PHE A 183 -3.67 15.18 18.13
C PHE A 183 -4.50 13.98 18.58
N LEU A 184 -5.63 13.78 17.91
CA LEU A 184 -6.48 12.59 17.98
C LEU A 184 -6.52 11.93 16.59
N ALA A 185 -6.61 10.62 16.56
CA ALA A 185 -6.76 9.85 15.33
C ALA A 185 -7.98 8.93 15.43
N GLY A 186 -8.53 8.52 14.29
CA GLY A 186 -9.55 7.49 14.26
C GLY A 186 -9.76 6.94 12.86
N GLY A 187 -10.23 5.70 12.81
CA GLY A 187 -10.65 5.04 11.59
C GLY A 187 -11.95 4.26 11.81
N SER A 188 -12.79 4.25 10.79
CA SER A 188 -14.05 3.50 10.76
C SER A 188 -14.31 2.93 9.37
N HIS A 189 -15.26 1.99 9.31
CA HIS A 189 -15.84 1.54 8.06
C HIS A 189 -17.10 2.38 7.80
N CYS A 190 -17.13 3.11 6.69
CA CYS A 190 -18.29 3.88 6.21
C CYS A 190 -18.90 3.30 4.93
N GLY A 191 -18.29 2.27 4.33
CA GLY A 191 -18.87 1.51 3.22
C GLY A 191 -18.48 2.02 1.84
N VAL A 192 -17.32 2.66 1.71
CA VAL A 192 -16.65 2.89 0.42
C VAL A 192 -16.11 1.56 -0.10
N LYS A 193 -15.43 0.79 0.76
CA LYS A 193 -15.03 -0.59 0.46
C LYS A 193 -16.24 -1.50 0.62
N LYS A 194 -16.28 -2.58 -0.18
CA LYS A 194 -17.31 -3.61 -0.09
C LYS A 194 -17.10 -4.55 1.10
N ASN A 195 -15.85 -4.73 1.53
CA ASN A 195 -15.51 -5.49 2.72
C ASN A 195 -15.73 -4.67 3.99
N SER A 196 -15.79 -5.30 5.15
CA SER A 196 -15.97 -4.63 6.44
C SER A 196 -14.70 -3.96 6.98
N ALA A 197 -13.65 -3.81 6.15
CA ALA A 197 -12.42 -3.16 6.57
C ALA A 197 -12.65 -1.64 6.71
N PRO A 198 -11.98 -0.99 7.67
CA PRO A 198 -11.97 0.46 7.75
C PRO A 198 -11.58 1.11 6.42
N ASP A 199 -12.27 2.19 6.07
CA ASP A 199 -12.13 2.88 4.80
C ASP A 199 -12.29 4.41 4.89
N LEU A 200 -12.45 4.93 6.11
CA LEU A 200 -12.45 6.34 6.44
C LEU A 200 -11.56 6.59 7.65
N ALA A 201 -10.65 7.56 7.55
CA ALA A 201 -9.75 7.99 8.61
C ALA A 201 -9.80 9.50 8.82
N MET A 202 -9.51 9.93 10.03
CA MET A 202 -9.27 11.34 10.35
C MET A 202 -8.08 11.46 11.30
N LEU A 203 -7.20 12.42 10.99
CA LEU A 203 -6.16 12.91 11.89
C LEU A 203 -6.52 14.34 12.28
N PHE A 204 -6.91 14.54 13.53
CA PHE A 204 -7.50 15.77 14.03
C PHE A 204 -6.60 16.42 15.08
N SER A 205 -6.32 17.71 14.91
CA SER A 205 -5.65 18.52 15.91
C SER A 205 -6.68 19.30 16.72
N GLN A 206 -6.54 19.25 18.04
CA GLN A 206 -7.31 20.07 18.99
C GLN A 206 -6.92 21.55 18.93
N LYS A 207 -5.78 21.88 18.29
CA LYS A 207 -5.30 23.25 18.06
C LYS A 207 -5.13 23.53 16.56
N PRO A 208 -5.24 24.80 16.12
CA PRO A 208 -4.84 25.21 14.77
C PRO A 208 -3.44 24.73 14.38
N CYS A 209 -3.29 24.21 13.17
CA CYS A 209 -1.99 23.78 12.63
C CYS A 209 -1.40 24.81 11.67
N THR A 210 -0.08 24.99 11.74
CA THR A 210 0.72 25.31 10.56
C THR A 210 0.72 24.05 9.68
N ALA A 211 0.44 24.17 8.39
CA ALA A 211 0.26 23.02 7.52
C ALA A 211 0.94 23.21 6.17
N ALA A 212 1.65 22.19 5.70
CA ALA A 212 2.24 22.16 4.36
C ALA A 212 1.91 20.83 3.70
N ALA A 213 1.84 20.83 2.37
CA ALA A 213 1.66 19.61 1.60
C ALA A 213 2.40 19.69 0.26
N VAL A 214 2.82 18.53 -0.23
CA VAL A 214 3.30 18.32 -1.60
C VAL A 214 2.36 17.37 -2.31
N PHE A 215 2.23 17.55 -3.62
CA PHE A 215 1.18 16.93 -4.42
C PHE A 215 1.74 16.39 -5.73
N THR A 216 1.07 15.38 -6.29
CA THR A 216 1.37 14.84 -7.62
C THR A 216 1.44 15.94 -8.69
N LYS A 217 2.37 15.76 -9.63
CA LYS A 217 2.44 16.48 -10.91
C LYS A 217 1.63 15.82 -12.03
N ASN A 218 1.05 14.65 -11.79
CA ASN A 218 0.31 13.91 -12.81
C ASN A 218 -0.77 14.83 -13.44
N GLN A 219 -0.89 14.81 -14.78
CA GLN A 219 -1.83 15.67 -15.50
C GLN A 219 -3.29 15.28 -15.22
N PHE A 220 -3.56 14.00 -14.93
CA PHE A 220 -4.85 13.48 -14.46
C PHE A 220 -5.02 13.65 -12.94
N CYS A 221 -4.53 14.77 -12.40
CA CYS A 221 -4.58 15.12 -10.99
C CYS A 221 -6.00 14.96 -10.42
N ALA A 222 -6.16 14.16 -9.37
CA ALA A 222 -7.46 13.85 -8.79
C ALA A 222 -8.14 15.07 -8.15
N ALA A 223 -9.46 15.03 -8.03
CA ALA A 223 -10.25 16.10 -7.42
C ALA A 223 -9.80 16.51 -5.99
N PRO A 224 -9.50 15.59 -5.04
CA PRO A 224 -9.01 15.98 -3.71
C PRO A 224 -7.68 16.76 -3.77
N VAL A 225 -6.77 16.38 -4.67
CA VAL A 225 -5.48 17.05 -4.82
C VAL A 225 -5.66 18.48 -5.34
N GLN A 226 -6.54 18.67 -6.34
CA GLN A 226 -6.87 19.99 -6.85
C GLN A 226 -7.52 20.87 -5.77
N PHE A 227 -8.42 20.30 -4.98
CA PHE A 227 -9.09 20.98 -3.87
C PHE A 227 -8.09 21.44 -2.81
N ASP A 228 -7.27 20.53 -2.28
CA ASP A 228 -6.31 20.82 -1.21
C ASP A 228 -5.24 21.84 -1.64
N ARG A 229 -4.77 21.75 -2.90
CA ARG A 229 -3.86 22.75 -3.46
C ARG A 229 -4.48 24.14 -3.51
N SER A 230 -5.74 24.24 -3.96
CA SER A 230 -6.47 25.52 -3.97
C SER A 230 -6.71 26.05 -2.56
N LEU A 231 -7.07 25.16 -1.62
CA LEU A 231 -7.30 25.49 -0.22
C LEU A 231 -6.04 26.09 0.44
N LEU A 232 -4.90 25.41 0.32
CA LEU A 232 -3.64 25.87 0.91
C LEU A 232 -3.18 27.22 0.33
N ASN A 233 -3.36 27.43 -0.98
CA ASN A 233 -3.05 28.72 -1.60
C ASN A 233 -3.94 29.85 -1.05
N LYS A 234 -5.26 29.63 -0.93
CA LYS A 234 -6.19 30.60 -0.35
C LYS A 234 -5.86 30.90 1.12
N ILE A 235 -5.45 29.90 1.88
CA ILE A 235 -5.01 30.08 3.27
C ILE A 235 -3.74 30.94 3.32
N ALA A 236 -2.77 30.69 2.43
CA ALA A 236 -1.54 31.47 2.37
C ALA A 236 -1.80 32.94 1.99
N GLU A 237 -2.75 33.20 1.10
CA GLU A 237 -3.11 34.55 0.65
C GLU A 237 -3.93 35.33 1.69
N SER A 238 -4.92 34.68 2.31
CA SER A 238 -5.87 35.35 3.23
C SER A 238 -5.43 35.33 4.70
N GLY A 239 -4.72 34.29 5.13
CA GLY A 239 -4.40 34.01 6.54
C GLY A 239 -5.61 33.69 7.43
N GLN A 240 -6.83 33.65 6.88
CA GLN A 240 -8.08 33.64 7.63
C GLN A 240 -8.51 32.25 8.13
N GLN A 241 -8.14 31.18 7.42
CA GLN A 241 -8.49 29.81 7.78
C GLN A 241 -7.30 29.06 8.39
N LYS A 242 -7.58 28.15 9.33
CA LYS A 242 -6.57 27.30 9.97
C LYS A 242 -6.87 25.83 9.72
N ILE A 243 -5.88 25.08 9.23
CA ILE A 243 -6.01 23.63 9.08
C ILE A 243 -6.15 22.98 10.46
N ARG A 244 -7.12 22.07 10.60
CA ARG A 244 -7.40 21.35 11.85
C ARG A 244 -7.42 19.84 11.68
N CYS A 245 -7.62 19.30 10.49
CA CYS A 245 -7.50 17.87 10.25
C CYS A 245 -7.13 17.52 8.81
N ALA A 246 -6.76 16.26 8.62
CA ALA A 246 -6.77 15.58 7.33
C ALA A 246 -7.78 14.44 7.41
N VAL A 247 -8.66 14.33 6.40
CA VAL A 247 -9.63 13.23 6.27
C VAL A 247 -9.30 12.40 5.05
N ILE A 248 -9.24 11.09 5.23
CA ILE A 248 -8.76 10.17 4.20
C ILE A 248 -9.83 9.11 3.97
N ASN A 249 -10.21 8.88 2.72
CA ASN A 249 -10.99 7.71 2.34
C ASN A 249 -10.16 6.75 1.49
N SER A 250 -10.43 5.44 1.61
CA SER A 250 -9.82 4.40 0.78
C SER A 250 -10.89 3.54 0.08
N GLY A 251 -10.53 2.99 -1.09
CA GLY A 251 -11.42 2.23 -1.97
C GLY A 251 -11.94 2.99 -3.19
N CYS A 252 -11.91 4.34 -3.17
CA CYS A 252 -12.29 5.18 -4.30
C CYS A 252 -11.36 6.40 -4.38
N ALA A 253 -10.67 6.59 -5.51
CA ALA A 253 -9.68 7.64 -5.67
C ALA A 253 -10.28 9.03 -5.93
N ASN A 254 -11.55 9.13 -6.34
CA ASN A 254 -12.14 10.40 -6.78
C ASN A 254 -11.26 11.10 -7.84
N ALA A 255 -10.75 10.31 -8.79
CA ALA A 255 -9.93 10.75 -9.91
C ALA A 255 -10.69 10.51 -11.21
N VAL A 256 -10.58 11.45 -12.16
CA VAL A 256 -11.32 11.42 -13.44
C VAL A 256 -12.85 11.38 -13.22
N THR A 257 -13.33 12.19 -12.27
CA THR A 257 -14.74 12.24 -11.83
C THR A 257 -15.45 13.55 -12.18
N GLY A 258 -14.80 14.41 -12.98
CA GLY A 258 -15.36 15.67 -13.48
C GLY A 258 -15.70 16.67 -12.38
N THR A 259 -16.63 17.58 -12.69
CA THR A 259 -17.10 18.63 -11.76
C THR A 259 -17.71 18.05 -10.48
N GLU A 260 -18.43 16.93 -10.60
CA GLU A 260 -19.02 16.23 -9.45
C GLU A 260 -17.94 15.74 -8.48
N GLY A 261 -16.79 15.29 -8.99
CA GLY A 261 -15.64 14.90 -8.16
C GLY A 261 -15.11 16.04 -7.29
N LEU A 262 -15.01 17.25 -7.85
CA LEU A 262 -14.59 18.46 -7.13
C LEU A 262 -15.64 18.91 -6.11
N GLU A 263 -16.92 18.78 -6.45
CA GLU A 263 -18.02 19.04 -5.51
C GLU A 263 -17.98 18.05 -4.33
N ASN A 264 -17.79 16.76 -4.61
CA ASN A 264 -17.68 15.71 -3.60
C ASN A 264 -16.45 15.93 -2.68
N ALA A 265 -15.33 16.37 -3.24
CA ALA A 265 -14.16 16.82 -2.49
C ALA A 265 -14.52 17.98 -1.53
N SER A 266 -15.19 19.02 -2.03
CA SER A 266 -15.64 20.14 -1.19
C SER A 266 -16.63 19.71 -0.10
N ARG A 267 -17.54 18.78 -0.41
CA ARG A 267 -18.52 18.24 0.54
C ARG A 267 -17.85 17.45 1.66
N MET A 268 -16.86 16.63 1.34
CA MET A 268 -16.07 15.89 2.33
C MET A 268 -15.34 16.85 3.29
N ALA A 269 -14.70 17.89 2.75
CA ALA A 269 -14.06 18.93 3.56
C ALA A 269 -15.07 19.69 4.44
N ASN A 270 -16.26 20.00 3.91
CA ASN A 270 -17.32 20.66 4.68
C ASN A 270 -17.84 19.79 5.84
N ALA A 271 -18.04 18.49 5.61
CA ALA A 271 -18.44 17.56 6.67
C ALA A 271 -17.36 17.47 7.77
N ALA A 272 -16.08 17.47 7.38
CA ALA A 272 -14.96 17.51 8.32
C ALA A 272 -14.94 18.81 9.12
N ASN A 273 -15.11 19.96 8.47
CA ASN A 273 -15.18 21.27 9.16
C ASN A 273 -16.34 21.32 10.16
N GLN A 274 -17.51 20.78 9.81
CA GLN A 274 -18.65 20.67 10.74
C GLN A 274 -18.35 19.77 11.94
N PHE A 275 -17.61 18.67 11.72
CA PHE A 275 -17.14 17.81 12.81
C PHE A 275 -16.23 18.60 13.77
N VAL A 276 -15.28 19.38 13.23
CA VAL A 276 -14.40 20.25 14.03
C VAL A 276 -15.20 21.29 14.83
N SER A 277 -16.14 22.00 14.19
CA SER A 277 -16.97 23.01 14.87
C SER A 277 -17.80 22.41 16.02
N LYS A 278 -18.34 21.20 15.85
CA LYS A 278 -19.06 20.50 16.93
C LYS A 278 -18.13 20.12 18.07
N HIS A 279 -16.93 19.63 17.76
CA HIS A 279 -15.93 19.30 18.77
C HIS A 279 -15.50 20.52 19.58
N ASP A 280 -15.44 21.70 18.95
CA ASP A 280 -15.13 22.97 19.62
C ASP A 280 -16.36 23.61 20.33
N GLY A 281 -17.42 22.84 20.58
CA GLY A 281 -18.61 23.30 21.32
C GLY A 281 -19.68 24.03 20.48
N GLY A 282 -19.64 23.90 19.16
CA GLY A 282 -20.68 24.41 18.26
C GLY A 282 -20.52 25.87 17.85
N SER A 283 -19.33 26.46 17.99
CA SER A 283 -19.07 27.82 17.54
C SER A 283 -19.08 27.90 16.01
N GLU A 284 -20.09 28.57 15.44
CA GLU A 284 -20.22 28.84 13.99
C GLU A 284 -19.10 29.76 13.45
N ASN A 285 -18.32 30.38 14.33
CA ASN A 285 -17.24 31.32 13.98
C ASN A 285 -15.84 30.68 13.91
N VAL A 286 -15.72 29.35 14.01
CA VAL A 286 -14.40 28.71 13.87
C VAL A 286 -14.02 28.64 12.39
N SER A 287 -13.15 29.56 11.98
CA SER A 287 -12.49 29.54 10.66
C SER A 287 -11.51 28.37 10.55
N CYS A 288 -12.05 27.15 10.48
CA CYS A 288 -11.31 25.92 10.29
C CYS A 288 -11.37 25.46 8.82
N ALA A 289 -10.34 24.73 8.44
CA ALA A 289 -10.24 24.05 7.17
C ALA A 289 -9.68 22.64 7.38
N SER A 290 -9.99 21.75 6.44
CA SER A 290 -9.62 20.34 6.50
C SER A 290 -9.03 19.93 5.17
N LEU A 291 -7.89 19.25 5.20
CA LEU A 291 -7.32 18.58 4.04
C LEU A 291 -8.10 17.29 3.77
N ILE A 292 -8.19 16.91 2.50
CA ILE A 292 -8.89 15.69 2.08
C ILE A 292 -8.05 14.85 1.13
N MET A 293 -8.04 13.55 1.35
CA MET A 293 -7.31 12.60 0.52
C MET A 293 -8.18 11.41 0.16
N SER A 294 -8.05 10.93 -1.07
CA SER A 294 -8.81 9.78 -1.58
C SER A 294 -7.86 8.83 -2.30
N THR A 295 -8.03 7.52 -2.12
CA THR A 295 -7.24 6.48 -2.80
C THR A 295 -8.12 5.28 -3.17
N GLY A 296 -7.81 4.59 -4.25
CA GLY A 296 -8.54 3.42 -4.73
C GLY A 296 -8.84 3.50 -6.22
N VAL A 297 -10.03 3.04 -6.62
CA VAL A 297 -10.38 2.94 -8.05
C VAL A 297 -10.55 4.32 -8.69
N ILE A 298 -10.00 4.49 -9.90
CA ILE A 298 -10.13 5.68 -10.77
C ILE A 298 -11.41 5.59 -11.61
N GLY A 299 -12.05 6.73 -11.90
CA GLY A 299 -13.23 6.80 -12.77
C GLY A 299 -14.55 6.40 -12.10
N GLN A 300 -14.56 6.29 -10.77
CA GLN A 300 -15.76 6.02 -9.97
C GLN A 300 -16.12 7.24 -9.12
N GLN A 301 -17.40 7.60 -9.10
CA GLN A 301 -17.87 8.67 -8.23
C GLN A 301 -17.73 8.28 -6.77
N LEU A 302 -17.29 9.23 -5.96
CA LEU A 302 -17.14 9.06 -4.52
C LEU A 302 -18.54 8.85 -3.91
N PRO A 303 -18.78 7.81 -3.09
CA PRO A 303 -20.07 7.61 -2.43
C PRO A 303 -20.21 8.59 -1.26
N ILE A 304 -20.28 9.88 -1.58
CA ILE A 304 -20.07 11.00 -0.65
C ILE A 304 -21.04 10.98 0.53
N GLY A 305 -22.29 10.59 0.34
CA GLY A 305 -23.28 10.51 1.43
C GLY A 305 -22.87 9.51 2.52
N LYS A 306 -22.19 8.41 2.15
CA LYS A 306 -21.64 7.45 3.11
C LYS A 306 -20.50 8.06 3.91
N ILE A 307 -19.61 8.79 3.23
CA ILE A 307 -18.46 9.45 3.85
C ILE A 307 -18.91 10.57 4.78
N GLU A 308 -19.85 11.42 4.35
CA GLU A 308 -20.42 12.49 5.19
C GLU A 308 -21.04 11.95 6.48
N ASN A 309 -21.74 10.80 6.40
CA ASN A 309 -22.28 10.15 7.58
C ASN A 309 -21.19 9.48 8.43
N GLY A 310 -20.23 8.80 7.79
CA GLY A 310 -19.10 8.19 8.47
C GLY A 310 -18.24 9.21 9.24
N ILE A 311 -18.07 10.43 8.73
CA ILE A 311 -17.37 11.52 9.41
C ILE A 311 -18.12 11.93 10.68
N LYS A 312 -19.46 12.01 10.64
CA LYS A 312 -20.27 12.39 11.82
C LYS A 312 -20.14 11.38 12.96
N ASP A 313 -20.03 10.09 12.61
CA ASP A 313 -20.01 8.99 13.58
C ASP A 313 -18.58 8.59 13.99
N LEU A 314 -17.56 9.28 13.47
CA LEU A 314 -16.16 8.92 13.68
C LEU A 314 -15.73 9.16 15.13
N LYS A 315 -15.15 8.13 15.74
CA LYS A 315 -14.59 8.19 17.11
C LYS A 315 -13.09 8.39 17.05
N LEU A 316 -12.63 9.48 17.66
CA LEU A 316 -11.22 9.87 17.72
C LEU A 316 -10.67 9.70 19.14
N ASP A 317 -9.41 9.30 19.25
CA ASP A 317 -8.69 9.21 20.52
C ASP A 317 -7.19 9.44 20.28
N SER A 318 -6.40 9.68 21.32
CA SER A 318 -4.93 9.78 21.26
C SER A 318 -4.24 8.43 21.46
N THR A 319 -4.99 7.34 21.70
CA THR A 319 -4.43 6.00 21.94
C THR A 319 -3.80 5.37 20.70
N HIS A 320 -2.88 4.43 20.93
CA HIS A 320 -2.24 3.64 19.89
C HIS A 320 -3.26 2.92 19.00
N GLU A 321 -4.31 2.35 19.59
CA GLU A 321 -5.37 1.64 18.89
C GLU A 321 -6.13 2.56 17.94
N ALA A 322 -6.33 3.82 18.29
CA ALA A 322 -7.03 4.78 17.45
C ALA A 322 -6.19 5.20 16.23
N TRP A 323 -4.88 5.41 16.43
CA TRP A 323 -3.91 5.63 15.34
C TRP A 323 -3.75 4.41 14.44
N MET A 324 -3.73 3.21 15.01
CA MET A 324 -3.71 1.97 14.25
C MET A 324 -4.98 1.76 13.42
N ARG A 325 -6.17 2.07 13.97
CA ARG A 325 -7.43 2.06 13.20
C ARG A 325 -7.39 3.06 12.04
N ALA A 326 -6.86 4.26 12.27
CA ALA A 326 -6.67 5.24 11.20
C ALA A 326 -5.72 4.70 10.13
N ALA A 327 -4.59 4.08 10.51
CA ALA A 327 -3.62 3.51 9.57
C ALA A 327 -4.21 2.39 8.71
N ILE A 328 -5.02 1.51 9.30
CA ILE A 328 -5.75 0.47 8.56
C ILE A 328 -6.76 1.09 7.58
N ALA A 329 -7.45 2.16 7.99
CA ALA A 329 -8.38 2.87 7.12
C ALA A 329 -7.72 3.56 5.90
N HIS A 330 -6.40 3.81 5.92
CA HIS A 330 -5.68 4.32 4.76
C HIS A 330 -5.39 3.23 3.71
N MET A 331 -5.37 1.95 4.10
CA MET A 331 -4.91 0.84 3.26
C MET A 331 -5.81 0.59 2.04
N THR A 332 -5.21 0.10 0.97
CA THR A 332 -5.87 -0.39 -0.26
C THR A 332 -5.36 -1.79 -0.60
N THR A 333 -4.36 -1.91 -1.49
CA THR A 333 -3.62 -3.15 -1.78
C THR A 333 -2.51 -3.44 -0.77
N ASP A 334 -2.27 -2.50 0.15
CA ASP A 334 -1.33 -2.64 1.25
C ASP A 334 -1.54 -3.96 2.01
N THR A 335 -0.45 -4.66 2.33
CA THR A 335 -0.50 -5.91 3.11
C THR A 335 -0.37 -5.67 4.62
N PHE A 336 0.08 -4.47 5.03
CA PHE A 336 0.12 -4.04 6.43
C PHE A 336 -0.04 -2.51 6.60
N PRO A 337 -0.53 -2.05 7.77
CA PRO A 337 -0.67 -0.63 8.08
C PRO A 337 0.70 0.02 8.32
N LYS A 338 0.95 1.16 7.66
CA LYS A 338 2.23 1.89 7.75
C LYS A 338 2.09 3.09 8.68
N LEU A 339 2.24 2.82 9.96
CA LEU A 339 2.25 3.83 11.04
C LEU A 339 3.64 3.91 11.67
N ARG A 340 4.16 5.11 11.87
CA ARG A 340 5.36 5.35 12.68
C ARG A 340 5.15 6.52 13.63
N SER A 341 5.85 6.48 14.75
CA SER A 341 5.93 7.59 15.69
C SER A 341 7.31 7.64 16.33
N VAL A 342 7.88 8.83 16.46
CA VAL A 342 9.20 9.07 17.07
C VAL A 342 9.17 10.30 17.97
N GLU A 343 10.08 10.35 18.94
CA GLU A 343 10.33 11.52 19.78
C GLU A 343 11.74 12.03 19.49
N TYR A 344 11.90 13.36 19.41
CA TYR A 344 13.20 14.01 19.32
C TYR A 344 13.25 15.21 20.29
N THR A 345 14.46 15.59 20.69
CA THR A 345 14.68 16.65 21.68
C THR A 345 15.31 17.85 21.00
N LEU A 346 14.80 19.05 21.30
CA LEU A 346 15.52 20.29 21.04
C LEU A 346 16.01 20.87 22.37
N GLU A 347 17.32 21.10 22.44
CA GLU A 347 17.98 21.79 23.54
C GLU A 347 18.00 23.29 23.26
N ASP A 348 17.75 24.10 24.29
CA ASP A 348 17.85 25.55 24.31
C ASP A 348 18.46 25.99 25.65
N GLY A 349 19.77 26.23 25.66
CA GLY A 349 20.54 26.45 26.89
C GLY A 349 20.43 25.27 27.86
N ASP A 350 19.99 25.53 29.09
CA ASP A 350 19.78 24.50 30.13
C ASP A 350 18.41 23.79 30.02
N SER A 351 17.58 24.14 29.02
CA SER A 351 16.26 23.56 28.82
C SER A 351 16.25 22.55 27.67
N ALA A 352 15.49 21.46 27.84
CA ALA A 352 15.30 20.45 26.80
C ALA A 352 13.80 20.17 26.61
N THR A 353 13.30 20.34 25.39
CA THR A 353 11.89 20.09 25.05
C THR A 353 11.76 18.90 24.11
N LYS A 354 10.85 17.98 24.46
CA LYS A 354 10.54 16.76 23.70
C LYS A 354 9.39 17.01 22.72
N TYR A 355 9.70 16.89 21.45
CA TYR A 355 8.76 16.97 20.33
C TYR A 355 8.54 15.60 19.71
N ARG A 356 7.39 15.41 19.08
CA ARG A 356 6.97 14.13 18.53
C ARG A 356 6.60 14.28 17.06
N PHE A 357 6.86 13.23 16.30
CA PHE A 357 6.25 12.97 15.02
C PHE A 357 5.39 11.72 15.14
N ALA A 358 4.21 11.73 14.52
CA ALA A 358 3.51 10.53 14.14
C ALA A 358 3.02 10.67 12.72
N GLY A 359 3.06 9.59 11.95
CA GLY A 359 2.77 9.66 10.54
C GLY A 359 2.19 8.36 10.05
N ILE A 360 1.19 8.49 9.19
CA ILE A 360 0.56 7.38 8.50
C ILE A 360 0.83 7.57 7.02
N THR A 361 1.19 6.48 6.37
CA THR A 361 1.29 6.40 4.93
C THR A 361 0.57 5.14 4.43
N LYS A 362 0.37 5.04 3.13
CA LYS A 362 -0.15 3.85 2.42
C LYS A 362 0.54 3.73 1.08
N GLY A 363 0.36 2.66 0.32
CA GLY A 363 0.92 2.47 -1.01
C GLY A 363 1.73 1.18 -1.10
N ALA A 364 1.52 0.45 -2.19
CA ALA A 364 2.12 -0.83 -2.49
C ALA A 364 2.31 -1.03 -4.01
N GLY A 365 1.43 -0.44 -4.83
CA GLY A 365 1.58 -0.28 -6.28
C GLY A 365 1.28 1.16 -6.73
N MET A 366 1.64 1.46 -7.98
CA MET A 366 1.65 2.80 -8.59
C MET A 366 2.52 3.79 -7.81
N ILE A 367 3.79 3.42 -7.62
CA ILE A 367 4.76 4.13 -6.78
C ILE A 367 5.98 4.53 -7.62
N HIS A 368 5.93 5.71 -8.21
CA HIS A 368 7.10 6.42 -8.74
C HIS A 368 6.95 7.95 -8.61
N PRO A 369 7.27 8.51 -7.45
CA PRO A 369 6.98 9.89 -7.10
C PRO A 369 7.75 10.94 -7.86
N ASN A 370 7.01 11.93 -8.36
CA ASN A 370 7.56 13.21 -8.81
C ASN A 370 6.73 14.37 -8.23
N MET A 371 7.09 14.78 -7.01
CA MET A 371 6.40 15.75 -6.13
C MET A 371 5.30 15.21 -5.21
N ALA A 372 4.98 13.93 -5.30
CA ALA A 372 4.54 13.06 -4.21
C ALA A 372 4.33 11.68 -4.83
N THR A 373 4.35 10.66 -3.99
CA THR A 373 3.73 9.37 -4.28
C THR A 373 2.83 9.06 -3.12
N LEU A 374 1.84 8.22 -3.34
CA LEU A 374 1.00 7.67 -2.31
C LEU A 374 0.24 8.71 -1.45
N LEU A 375 -0.44 8.26 -0.40
CA LEU A 375 -1.09 9.17 0.55
C LEU A 375 -0.40 9.07 1.90
N GLY A 376 0.03 10.21 2.43
CA GLY A 376 0.62 10.27 3.76
C GLY A 376 0.36 11.59 4.48
N THR A 377 0.22 11.51 5.80
CA THR A 377 0.10 12.67 6.68
C THR A 377 1.00 12.50 7.89
N ILE A 378 1.82 13.51 8.15
CA ILE A 378 2.71 13.61 9.31
C ILE A 378 2.14 14.64 10.27
N CYS A 379 1.98 14.29 11.54
CA CYS A 379 1.55 15.17 12.61
C CYS A 379 2.73 15.45 13.54
N THR A 380 2.83 16.69 14.04
CA THR A 380 3.85 17.08 15.01
C THR A 380 3.36 18.14 15.98
N ASP A 381 3.86 18.09 17.21
CA ASP A 381 3.51 19.01 18.29
C ASP A 381 4.49 20.19 18.42
N VAL A 382 5.42 20.34 17.47
CA VAL A 382 6.33 21.50 17.39
C VAL A 382 5.63 22.75 16.88
N SER A 383 6.06 23.92 17.37
CA SER A 383 5.65 25.22 16.84
C SER A 383 6.69 25.70 15.82
N ILE A 384 6.27 25.87 14.56
CA ILE A 384 7.12 26.27 13.44
C ILE A 384 6.37 27.21 12.49
N SER A 385 7.09 28.18 11.95
CA SER A 385 6.56 29.12 10.96
C SER A 385 6.21 28.43 9.64
N GLN A 386 5.17 28.93 8.96
CA GLN A 386 4.69 28.36 7.69
C GLN A 386 5.76 28.25 6.59
N PRO A 387 6.61 29.26 6.32
CA PRO A 387 7.62 29.15 5.27
C PRO A 387 8.67 28.07 5.58
N LEU A 388 9.07 27.93 6.85
CA LEU A 388 10.04 26.94 7.27
C LEU A 388 9.46 25.52 7.25
N LEU A 389 8.19 25.33 7.66
CA LEU A 389 7.53 24.04 7.55
C LEU A 389 7.45 23.56 6.10
N ALA A 390 7.08 24.46 5.16
CA ALA A 390 7.02 24.14 3.74
C ALA A 390 8.40 23.77 3.16
N LYS A 391 9.45 24.53 3.51
CA LYS A 391 10.83 24.21 3.09
C LYS A 391 11.31 22.88 3.64
N ALA A 392 11.10 22.63 4.93
CA ALA A 392 11.49 21.37 5.57
C ALA A 392 10.75 20.17 4.98
N LEU A 393 9.43 20.29 4.74
CA LEU A 393 8.66 19.23 4.09
C LEU A 393 9.21 18.92 2.69
N LEU A 394 9.45 19.95 1.87
CA LEU A 394 9.97 19.74 0.51
C LEU A 394 11.35 19.07 0.54
N HIS A 395 12.23 19.48 1.45
CA HIS A 395 13.53 18.85 1.65
C HIS A 395 13.41 17.38 2.02
N ALA A 396 12.58 17.07 3.04
CA ALA A 396 12.37 15.73 3.55
C ALA A 396 11.78 14.81 2.48
N VAL A 397 10.72 15.26 1.80
CA VAL A 397 10.04 14.51 0.73
C VAL A 397 10.98 14.23 -0.44
N ASN A 398 11.83 15.19 -0.82
CA ASN A 398 12.78 14.99 -1.92
C ASN A 398 13.83 13.90 -1.67
N ARG A 399 14.08 13.58 -0.40
CA ARG A 399 15.05 12.58 0.08
C ARG A 399 14.41 11.30 0.62
N SER A 400 13.08 11.23 0.65
CA SER A 400 12.31 10.10 1.17
C SER A 400 11.31 9.61 0.14
N PHE A 401 10.09 10.15 0.14
CA PHE A 401 9.02 9.76 -0.76
C PHE A 401 9.44 9.97 -2.21
N ASN A 402 9.97 11.11 -2.65
CA ASN A 402 10.49 11.26 -4.03
C ASN A 402 11.82 10.52 -4.31
N SER A 403 12.22 9.62 -3.41
CA SER A 403 13.39 8.74 -3.52
C SER A 403 13.00 7.29 -3.31
N ILE A 404 11.75 6.91 -3.61
CA ILE A 404 11.33 5.51 -3.70
C ILE A 404 10.80 5.18 -5.10
N SER A 405 10.83 3.92 -5.52
CA SER A 405 10.09 3.45 -6.71
C SER A 405 9.75 1.97 -6.53
N ILE A 406 8.56 1.56 -6.98
CA ILE A 406 8.18 0.15 -7.06
C ILE A 406 8.10 -0.26 -8.52
N ASP A 407 7.28 0.44 -9.31
CA ASP A 407 6.93 0.06 -10.68
C ASP A 407 7.27 1.10 -11.74
N GLY A 408 7.54 2.35 -11.36
CA GLY A 408 7.82 3.42 -12.33
C GLY A 408 6.58 4.28 -12.64
N ASP A 409 5.42 3.98 -12.07
CA ASP A 409 4.17 4.69 -12.34
C ASP A 409 3.83 5.74 -11.28
N THR A 410 3.69 7.00 -11.68
CA THR A 410 3.30 8.11 -10.80
C THR A 410 1.77 8.20 -10.67
N SER A 411 1.21 8.14 -9.46
CA SER A 411 -0.24 8.13 -9.25
C SER A 411 -0.90 9.50 -9.41
N THR A 412 -2.21 9.47 -9.70
CA THR A 412 -3.08 10.65 -9.87
C THR A 412 -3.43 11.36 -8.55
N ASN A 413 -3.16 10.72 -7.41
CA ASN A 413 -3.67 11.14 -6.10
C ASN A 413 -2.58 11.56 -5.12
N ASP A 414 -1.32 11.48 -5.54
CA ASP A 414 -0.23 11.47 -4.59
C ASP A 414 -0.17 12.76 -3.76
N THR A 415 -0.10 12.60 -2.43
CA THR A 415 -0.16 13.69 -1.46
C THR A 415 0.62 13.30 -0.20
N ILE A 416 1.60 14.12 0.19
CA ILE A 416 2.19 14.08 1.53
C ILE A 416 1.91 15.41 2.22
N SER A 417 1.28 15.38 3.38
CA SER A 417 1.04 16.56 4.21
C SER A 417 1.75 16.49 5.55
N VAL A 418 2.02 17.66 6.14
CA VAL A 418 2.48 17.81 7.52
C VAL A 418 1.62 18.82 8.26
N LEU A 419 1.19 18.46 9.47
CA LEU A 419 0.37 19.28 10.38
C LEU A 419 1.15 19.52 11.67
N ALA A 420 1.48 20.78 11.97
CA ALA A 420 2.24 21.18 13.16
C ALA A 420 1.39 22.08 14.07
N ASN A 421 1.06 21.63 15.29
CA ASN A 421 0.09 22.31 16.16
C ASN A 421 0.70 23.09 17.35
N GLY A 422 2.01 22.96 17.59
CA GLY A 422 2.70 23.66 18.68
C GLY A 422 2.19 23.34 20.09
N ALA A 423 1.70 22.12 20.33
CA ALA A 423 1.17 21.70 21.63
C ALA A 423 2.24 21.11 22.59
N ALA A 424 3.48 20.91 22.16
CA ALA A 424 4.55 20.41 23.03
C ALA A 424 4.85 21.38 24.20
N ASP A 425 4.77 22.69 23.92
CA ASP A 425 5.22 23.81 24.78
C ASP A 425 4.22 24.27 25.86
N GLU A 426 3.37 23.39 26.39
CA GLU A 426 2.47 23.78 27.50
C GLU A 426 3.21 23.93 28.85
N SER A 427 4.39 23.34 28.98
CA SER A 427 5.21 23.36 30.20
C SER A 427 6.41 24.33 30.15
N TYR A 428 6.53 25.17 29.12
CA TYR A 428 7.52 26.27 29.13
C TYR A 428 6.92 27.43 29.94
N VAL A 429 7.05 27.29 31.26
CA VAL A 429 6.42 28.12 32.29
C VAL A 429 6.81 29.59 32.15
N ALA A 430 5.80 30.42 31.86
CA ALA A 430 5.56 31.81 32.26
C ALA A 430 6.61 32.93 32.01
N ASN A 431 7.90 32.64 31.75
CA ASN A 431 8.95 33.67 31.71
C ASN A 431 9.79 33.74 30.43
N SER A 432 9.53 32.89 29.43
CA SER A 432 10.34 32.83 28.18
C SER A 432 9.53 32.70 26.89
N GLY A 433 8.20 32.82 26.95
CA GLY A 433 7.33 32.82 25.77
C GLY A 433 7.20 31.45 25.09
N LYS A 434 6.22 31.33 24.19
CA LYS A 434 6.04 30.13 23.34
C LYS A 434 7.16 30.10 22.30
N TYR A 435 8.07 29.14 22.38
CA TYR A 435 9.13 28.97 21.37
C TYR A 435 8.50 28.67 20.01
N THR A 436 9.03 29.26 18.94
CA THR A 436 8.59 28.95 17.56
C THR A 436 9.79 28.99 16.64
N ILE A 437 10.02 27.88 15.92
CA ILE A 437 11.06 27.79 14.91
C ILE A 437 10.73 28.77 13.79
N SER A 438 11.49 29.87 13.72
CA SER A 438 11.23 31.00 12.82
C SER A 438 12.48 31.48 12.08
N SER A 439 13.65 30.88 12.33
CA SER A 439 14.90 31.16 11.62
C SER A 439 15.45 29.91 10.94
N GLU A 440 15.70 30.00 9.64
CA GLU A 440 16.28 28.92 8.82
C GLU A 440 17.73 28.57 9.23
N ASN A 441 18.45 29.52 9.84
CA ASN A 441 19.83 29.32 10.27
C ASN A 441 19.93 28.92 11.75
N SER A 442 18.81 28.56 12.39
CA SER A 442 18.81 28.11 13.78
C SER A 442 19.11 26.61 13.87
N GLU A 443 19.87 26.21 14.88
CA GLU A 443 20.12 24.80 15.20
C GLU A 443 18.81 24.01 15.40
N ALA A 444 17.78 24.66 15.96
CA ALA A 444 16.46 24.07 16.10
C ALA A 444 15.79 23.73 14.76
N TYR A 445 15.93 24.58 13.74
CA TYR A 445 15.43 24.30 12.41
C TYR A 445 16.21 23.17 11.73
N GLU A 446 17.54 23.17 11.86
CA GLU A 446 18.40 22.09 11.34
C GLU A 446 18.03 20.73 11.95
N ARG A 447 17.94 20.66 13.29
CA ARG A 447 17.50 19.45 14.01
C ARG A 447 16.09 19.02 13.62
N PHE A 448 15.14 19.95 13.49
CA PHE A 448 13.78 19.64 13.01
C PHE A 448 13.77 19.09 11.59
N GLN A 449 14.51 19.72 10.66
CA GLN A 449 14.57 19.28 9.27
C GLN A 449 15.21 17.90 9.14
N THR A 450 16.28 17.63 9.88
CA THR A 450 16.92 16.31 9.94
C THR A 450 15.97 15.26 10.47
N ALA A 451 15.34 15.50 11.63
CA ALA A 451 14.40 14.56 12.24
C ALA A 451 13.17 14.31 11.33
N LEU A 452 12.63 15.33 10.67
CA LEU A 452 11.55 15.17 9.70
C LEU A 452 11.99 14.36 8.48
N THR A 453 13.23 14.55 8.01
CA THR A 453 13.79 13.82 6.86
C THR A 453 13.97 12.35 7.17
N GLU A 454 14.58 12.02 8.30
CA GLU A 454 14.75 10.64 8.77
C GLU A 454 13.39 9.95 8.96
N PHE A 455 12.45 10.63 9.62
CA PHE A 455 11.10 10.11 9.83
C PHE A 455 10.35 9.86 8.51
N ALA A 456 10.52 10.75 7.53
CA ALA A 456 9.93 10.57 6.21
C ALA A 456 10.58 9.40 5.45
N VAL A 457 11.90 9.20 5.57
CA VAL A 457 12.62 8.03 5.01
C VAL A 457 12.10 6.73 5.62
N ASP A 458 11.87 6.69 6.94
CA ASP A 458 11.30 5.52 7.60
C ASP A 458 9.92 5.17 7.04
N LEU A 459 9.03 6.16 6.91
CA LEU A 459 7.70 5.96 6.31
C LEU A 459 7.78 5.52 4.86
N ALA A 460 8.61 6.17 4.04
CA ALA A 460 8.79 5.82 2.62
C ALA A 460 9.36 4.40 2.46
N SER A 461 10.24 3.97 3.36
CA SER A 461 10.80 2.63 3.36
C SER A 461 9.74 1.55 3.60
N LEU A 462 8.73 1.81 4.45
CA LEU A 462 7.61 0.87 4.65
C LEU A 462 6.79 0.65 3.38
N VAL A 463 6.76 1.62 2.49
CA VAL A 463 6.03 1.54 1.22
C VAL A 463 6.75 0.59 0.28
N VAL A 464 8.06 0.76 0.14
CA VAL A 464 8.90 -0.15 -0.66
C VAL A 464 8.86 -1.56 -0.10
N ARG A 465 8.91 -1.71 1.22
CA ARG A 465 8.81 -3.01 1.90
C ARG A 465 7.45 -3.67 1.72
N ASP A 466 6.42 -2.90 1.39
CA ASP A 466 5.09 -3.41 1.08
C ASP A 466 4.80 -3.43 -0.42
N GLY A 467 5.82 -3.25 -1.27
CA GLY A 467 5.63 -3.29 -2.71
C GLY A 467 4.94 -4.57 -3.15
N GLU A 468 4.03 -4.46 -4.11
CA GLU A 468 3.25 -5.59 -4.59
C GLU A 468 4.19 -6.70 -5.09
N GLY A 469 4.15 -7.87 -4.43
CA GLY A 469 5.03 -8.99 -4.72
C GLY A 469 6.50 -8.81 -4.29
N ALA A 470 6.87 -7.74 -3.60
CA ALA A 470 8.25 -7.47 -3.21
C ALA A 470 8.78 -8.50 -2.18
N THR A 471 9.96 -9.05 -2.47
CA THR A 471 10.70 -9.96 -1.58
C THR A 471 11.98 -9.34 -1.03
N LYS A 472 12.46 -8.26 -1.64
CA LYS A 472 13.69 -7.53 -1.27
C LYS A 472 13.41 -6.05 -1.05
N PHE A 473 14.17 -5.45 -0.13
CA PHE A 473 14.33 -4.01 -0.01
C PHE A 473 15.72 -3.63 -0.53
N ILE A 474 15.76 -2.81 -1.58
CA ILE A 474 16.99 -2.47 -2.30
C ILE A 474 17.28 -0.98 -2.10
N THR A 475 18.46 -0.67 -1.57
CA THR A 475 18.97 0.70 -1.53
C THR A 475 19.97 0.91 -2.65
N ILE A 476 19.70 1.87 -3.54
CA ILE A 476 20.62 2.31 -4.58
C ILE A 476 21.29 3.59 -4.09
N ARG A 477 22.61 3.55 -3.94
CA ARG A 477 23.43 4.69 -3.54
C ARG A 477 24.31 5.10 -4.71
N VAL A 478 24.11 6.32 -5.21
CA VAL A 478 24.97 6.93 -6.23
C VAL A 478 25.85 7.96 -5.56
N LYS A 479 27.16 7.73 -5.56
CA LYS A 479 28.21 8.62 -5.04
C LYS A 479 28.95 9.30 -6.18
N GLY A 480 29.60 10.40 -5.86
CA GLY A 480 30.51 11.06 -6.79
C GLY A 480 29.81 11.71 -7.98
N ALA A 481 28.52 12.04 -7.87
CA ALA A 481 27.82 12.81 -8.89
C ALA A 481 28.23 14.29 -8.85
N LYS A 482 28.16 15.00 -9.99
CA LYS A 482 28.47 16.45 -10.02
C LYS A 482 27.35 17.26 -9.37
N THR A 483 26.11 16.84 -9.58
CA THR A 483 24.92 17.45 -8.98
C THR A 483 24.02 16.39 -8.37
N TYR A 484 23.19 16.81 -7.42
CA TYR A 484 22.19 15.94 -6.81
C TYR A 484 21.19 15.41 -7.86
N ASP A 485 20.78 16.24 -8.81
CA ASP A 485 19.80 15.86 -9.85
C ASP A 485 20.37 14.82 -10.82
N GLU A 486 21.65 14.93 -11.19
CA GLU A 486 22.34 13.91 -11.98
C GLU A 486 22.40 12.57 -11.23
N GLY A 487 22.84 12.59 -9.96
CA GLY A 487 22.89 11.39 -9.13
C GLY A 487 21.51 10.75 -8.94
N LYS A 488 20.47 11.58 -8.76
CA LYS A 488 19.08 11.14 -8.64
C LYS A 488 18.55 10.53 -9.93
N THR A 489 18.89 11.10 -11.08
CA THR A 489 18.51 10.57 -12.39
C THR A 489 19.10 9.18 -12.60
N ILE A 490 20.37 8.99 -12.28
CA ILE A 490 21.03 7.67 -12.35
C ILE A 490 20.39 6.69 -11.36
N ALA A 491 20.20 7.09 -10.10
CA ALA A 491 19.60 6.24 -9.08
C ALA A 491 18.18 5.79 -9.48
N SER A 492 17.38 6.71 -10.01
CA SER A 492 16.03 6.45 -10.53
C SER A 492 16.05 5.49 -11.71
N THR A 493 16.98 5.67 -12.65
CA THR A 493 17.14 4.81 -13.81
C THR A 493 17.47 3.36 -13.41
N ILE A 494 18.32 3.17 -12.41
CA ILE A 494 18.63 1.85 -11.86
C ILE A 494 17.39 1.29 -11.15
N ALA A 495 16.70 2.12 -10.36
CA ALA A 495 15.56 1.72 -9.54
C ALA A 495 14.34 1.24 -10.34
N THR A 496 14.17 1.74 -11.57
CA THR A 496 13.06 1.38 -12.48
C THR A 496 13.45 0.34 -13.53
N SER A 497 14.73 -0.08 -13.59
CA SER A 497 15.17 -1.08 -14.55
C SER A 497 14.61 -2.46 -14.22
N ALA A 498 13.70 -2.96 -15.07
CA ALA A 498 13.12 -4.29 -14.91
C ALA A 498 14.19 -5.40 -14.88
N LEU A 499 15.27 -5.26 -15.67
CA LEU A 499 16.38 -6.21 -15.66
C LEU A 499 17.13 -6.19 -14.33
N VAL A 500 17.39 -5.03 -13.75
CA VAL A 500 18.02 -4.92 -12.42
C VAL A 500 17.12 -5.53 -11.35
N LYS A 501 15.83 -5.15 -11.33
CA LYS A 501 14.85 -5.63 -10.34
C LYS A 501 14.64 -7.16 -10.40
N THR A 502 14.60 -7.74 -11.61
CA THR A 502 14.51 -9.21 -11.78
C THR A 502 15.80 -9.93 -11.41
N ALA A 503 16.97 -9.31 -11.58
CA ALA A 503 18.24 -9.89 -11.11
C ALA A 503 18.26 -9.99 -9.58
N PHE A 504 17.78 -8.96 -8.86
CA PHE A 504 17.62 -9.03 -7.40
C PHE A 504 16.63 -10.10 -6.94
N TYR A 505 15.49 -10.24 -7.63
CA TYR A 505 14.54 -11.33 -7.36
C TYR A 505 15.19 -12.70 -7.54
N GLY A 506 15.91 -12.89 -8.66
CA GLY A 506 16.65 -14.11 -8.96
C GLY A 506 17.89 -14.34 -8.09
N GLN A 507 18.25 -13.38 -7.23
CA GLN A 507 19.48 -13.38 -6.45
C GLN A 507 20.73 -13.57 -7.32
N ASP A 508 20.71 -12.92 -8.49
CA ASP A 508 21.77 -12.87 -9.49
C ASP A 508 22.57 -11.57 -9.34
N ALA A 509 23.89 -11.67 -9.15
CA ALA A 509 24.80 -10.55 -8.95
C ALA A 509 25.15 -9.84 -10.27
N ASN A 510 24.12 -9.50 -11.03
CA ASN A 510 24.24 -9.04 -12.41
C ASN A 510 24.64 -7.56 -12.51
N TRP A 511 25.89 -7.28 -12.17
CA TRP A 511 26.48 -5.95 -12.20
C TRP A 511 26.44 -5.31 -13.60
N GLY A 512 26.46 -6.12 -14.65
CA GLY A 512 26.31 -5.67 -16.04
C GLY A 512 24.96 -4.97 -16.29
N ARG A 513 23.86 -5.50 -15.73
CA ARG A 513 22.53 -4.84 -15.83
C ARG A 513 22.49 -3.51 -15.09
N ILE A 514 23.20 -3.39 -13.96
CA ILE A 514 23.31 -2.13 -13.21
C ILE A 514 24.09 -1.10 -14.03
N LEU A 515 25.26 -1.46 -14.58
CA LEU A 515 26.04 -0.55 -15.42
C LEU A 515 25.34 -0.20 -16.74
N CYS A 516 24.56 -1.12 -17.31
CA CYS A 516 23.70 -0.83 -18.44
C CYS A 516 22.71 0.31 -18.10
N ALA A 517 22.04 0.23 -16.94
CA ALA A 517 21.15 1.28 -16.46
C ALA A 517 21.86 2.61 -16.18
N VAL A 518 23.07 2.58 -15.60
CA VAL A 518 23.91 3.79 -15.46
C VAL A 518 24.18 4.39 -16.84
N GLY A 519 24.54 3.57 -17.83
CA GLY A 519 24.92 3.99 -19.18
C GLY A 519 23.78 4.61 -20.00
N TYR A 520 22.53 4.12 -19.85
CA TYR A 520 21.37 4.69 -20.56
C TYR A 520 20.63 5.80 -19.79
N SER A 521 21.11 6.21 -18.61
CA SER A 521 20.46 7.22 -17.75
C SER A 521 20.30 8.61 -18.36
N GLY A 522 21.01 8.91 -19.47
CA GLY A 522 21.06 10.23 -20.08
C GLY A 522 21.99 11.23 -19.37
N VAL A 523 22.62 10.82 -18.26
CA VAL A 523 23.64 11.61 -17.56
C VAL A 523 25.03 11.27 -18.11
N PRO A 524 25.89 12.25 -18.42
CA PRO A 524 27.27 11.98 -18.83
C PRO A 524 28.08 11.30 -17.72
N VAL A 525 28.57 10.09 -17.99
CA VAL A 525 29.41 9.29 -17.07
C VAL A 525 30.77 9.01 -17.70
N ASP A 526 31.83 9.08 -16.90
CA ASP A 526 33.18 8.61 -17.28
C ASP A 526 33.32 7.15 -16.85
N THR A 527 33.08 6.22 -17.78
CA THR A 527 32.99 4.79 -17.46
C THR A 527 34.29 4.23 -16.85
N ALA A 528 35.44 4.83 -17.16
CA ALA A 528 36.75 4.43 -16.62
C ALA A 528 36.98 4.84 -15.16
N LYS A 529 36.04 5.57 -14.55
CA LYS A 529 36.10 5.96 -13.12
C LYS A 529 35.07 5.24 -12.26
N VAL A 530 34.12 4.55 -12.89
CA VAL A 530 32.98 3.98 -12.17
C VAL A 530 33.44 2.83 -11.29
N ASN A 531 33.05 2.88 -10.01
CA ASN A 531 33.12 1.74 -9.10
C ASN A 531 31.71 1.23 -8.81
N LEU A 532 31.56 -0.08 -8.66
CA LEU A 532 30.30 -0.73 -8.32
C LEU A 532 30.54 -1.80 -7.25
N SER A 533 29.75 -1.77 -6.17
CA SER A 533 29.82 -2.74 -5.09
C SER A 533 28.44 -3.16 -4.59
N LEU A 534 28.31 -4.42 -4.15
CA LEU A 534 27.22 -4.86 -3.30
C LEU A 534 27.60 -4.66 -1.83
N ILE A 535 26.71 -4.01 -1.07
CA ILE A 535 26.88 -3.72 0.34
C ILE A 535 25.78 -4.50 1.10
N PRO A 536 26.15 -5.45 1.97
CA PRO A 536 25.18 -6.20 2.78
C PRO A 536 24.63 -5.35 3.93
N SER A 537 23.39 -5.62 4.34
CA SER A 537 22.74 -4.91 5.44
C SER A 537 23.17 -5.38 6.83
N ASP A 538 23.77 -6.56 6.94
CA ASP A 538 24.18 -7.18 8.21
C ASP A 538 25.58 -6.75 8.71
N GLY A 539 26.21 -5.81 8.00
CA GLY A 539 27.55 -5.30 8.33
C GLY A 539 28.71 -6.22 7.91
N SER A 540 28.44 -7.33 7.23
CA SER A 540 29.49 -8.19 6.68
C SER A 540 30.24 -7.53 5.51
N LYS A 541 31.32 -8.15 5.03
CA LYS A 541 32.25 -7.55 4.05
C LYS A 541 31.56 -7.19 2.71
N SER A 542 31.72 -5.97 2.23
CA SER A 542 31.23 -5.59 0.90
C SER A 542 31.90 -6.38 -0.23
N LEU A 543 31.19 -6.53 -1.34
CA LEU A 543 31.68 -7.20 -2.55
C LEU A 543 31.86 -6.17 -3.67
N PRO A 544 33.10 -5.73 -3.96
CA PRO A 544 33.37 -4.94 -5.15
C PRO A 544 33.20 -5.79 -6.41
N LEU A 545 32.59 -5.21 -7.43
CA LEU A 545 32.27 -5.86 -8.71
C LEU A 545 33.00 -5.19 -9.87
N VAL A 546 33.13 -3.87 -9.82
CA VAL A 546 33.85 -3.06 -10.82
C VAL A 546 34.67 -2.01 -10.08
N ILE A 547 35.92 -1.83 -10.50
CA ILE A 547 36.83 -0.81 -9.97
C ILE A 547 37.46 -0.05 -11.13
N SER A 548 37.32 1.27 -11.14
CA SER A 548 37.82 2.14 -12.22
C SER A 548 37.40 1.67 -13.62
N GLY A 549 36.13 1.29 -13.76
CA GLY A 549 35.56 0.79 -15.01
C GLY A 549 35.95 -0.64 -15.41
N GLU A 550 36.85 -1.29 -14.67
CA GLU A 550 37.31 -2.65 -14.97
C GLU A 550 36.56 -3.69 -14.11
N PRO A 551 36.06 -4.78 -14.71
CA PRO A 551 35.35 -5.82 -13.97
C PRO A 551 36.31 -6.65 -13.11
N LEU A 552 35.87 -6.98 -11.90
CA LEU A 552 36.56 -7.95 -11.05
C LEU A 552 36.02 -9.37 -11.31
N VAL A 553 36.83 -10.38 -10.95
CA VAL A 553 36.32 -11.76 -10.86
C VAL A 553 35.36 -11.82 -9.68
N VAL A 554 34.08 -12.08 -9.96
CA VAL A 554 33.02 -12.10 -8.95
C VAL A 554 33.20 -13.32 -8.05
N ASP A 555 33.23 -13.08 -6.73
CA ASP A 555 33.08 -14.12 -5.73
C ASP A 555 31.59 -14.50 -5.63
N GLU A 556 31.18 -15.50 -6.41
CA GLU A 556 29.79 -15.94 -6.52
C GLU A 556 29.19 -16.45 -5.20
N VAL A 557 30.02 -17.07 -4.36
CA VAL A 557 29.59 -17.53 -3.03
C VAL A 557 29.23 -16.32 -2.20
N ARG A 558 30.13 -15.33 -2.16
CA ARG A 558 29.88 -14.09 -1.41
C ARG A 558 28.70 -13.32 -1.96
N ALA A 559 28.56 -13.25 -3.28
CA ALA A 559 27.45 -12.55 -3.91
C ALA A 559 26.11 -13.18 -3.52
N LYS A 560 26.03 -14.52 -3.53
CA LYS A 560 24.83 -15.26 -3.12
C LYS A 560 24.48 -15.03 -1.65
N GLU A 561 25.46 -14.99 -0.75
CA GLU A 561 25.25 -14.66 0.67
C GLU A 561 24.57 -13.29 0.82
N ILE A 562 25.14 -12.25 0.19
CA ILE A 562 24.60 -10.88 0.25
C ILE A 562 23.19 -10.85 -0.34
N LEU A 563 22.99 -11.46 -1.52
CA LEU A 563 21.71 -11.45 -2.22
C LEU A 563 20.64 -12.34 -1.57
N THR A 564 20.99 -13.15 -0.57
CA THR A 564 20.01 -13.90 0.23
C THR A 564 19.34 -13.00 1.28
N LEU A 565 20.00 -11.93 1.74
CA LEU A 565 19.44 -10.96 2.68
C LEU A 565 18.21 -10.26 2.10
N GLU A 566 17.21 -9.97 2.94
CA GLU A 566 16.03 -9.18 2.52
C GLU A 566 16.44 -7.76 2.10
N ASP A 567 17.38 -7.18 2.84
CA ASP A 567 17.89 -5.83 2.61
C ASP A 567 19.23 -5.91 1.87
N VAL A 568 19.30 -5.28 0.70
CA VAL A 568 20.52 -5.25 -0.12
C VAL A 568 20.80 -3.83 -0.56
N SER A 569 22.07 -3.43 -0.51
CA SER A 569 22.50 -2.12 -1.00
C SER A 569 23.42 -2.27 -2.20
N VAL A 570 23.22 -1.40 -3.20
CA VAL A 570 24.11 -1.23 -4.35
C VAL A 570 24.76 0.14 -4.23
N GLU A 571 26.08 0.19 -4.33
CA GLU A 571 26.82 1.43 -4.37
C GLU A 571 27.48 1.61 -5.74
N VAL A 572 27.09 2.68 -6.44
CA VAL A 572 27.71 3.15 -7.68
C VAL A 572 28.45 4.44 -7.36
N ASP A 573 29.77 4.45 -7.49
CA ASP A 573 30.58 5.67 -7.38
C ASP A 573 31.02 6.13 -8.77
N LEU A 574 30.62 7.33 -9.16
CA LEU A 574 30.91 7.91 -10.47
C LEU A 574 32.29 8.60 -10.52
N GLY A 575 32.84 9.02 -9.38
CA GLY A 575 34.13 9.73 -9.35
C GLY A 575 34.15 11.08 -10.10
N LEU A 576 33.01 11.78 -10.20
CA LEU A 576 32.86 13.03 -10.96
C LEU A 576 32.61 14.29 -10.09
N GLY A 577 32.23 14.12 -8.83
CA GLY A 577 31.89 15.21 -7.90
C GLY A 577 31.77 14.72 -6.46
N ASN A 578 31.00 15.43 -5.64
CA ASN A 578 30.87 15.17 -4.19
C ASN A 578 29.46 14.80 -3.74
N GLU A 579 28.48 14.85 -4.66
CA GLU A 579 27.09 14.58 -4.31
C GLU A 579 26.85 13.08 -4.11
N THR A 580 26.04 12.77 -3.09
CA THR A 580 25.59 11.41 -2.80
C THR A 580 24.07 11.38 -2.72
N VAL A 581 23.48 10.48 -3.49
CA VAL A 581 22.02 10.29 -3.57
C VAL A 581 21.67 8.86 -3.17
N GLN A 582 20.54 8.73 -2.49
CA GLN A 582 19.94 7.44 -2.18
C GLN A 582 18.55 7.36 -2.80
N MET A 583 18.22 6.19 -3.31
CA MET A 583 16.90 5.81 -3.77
C MET A 583 16.59 4.39 -3.30
N TYR A 584 15.36 4.13 -2.92
CA TYR A 584 14.91 2.84 -2.43
C TYR A 584 13.96 2.20 -3.44
N THR A 585 14.14 0.92 -3.71
CA THR A 585 13.28 0.14 -4.60
C THR A 585 13.12 -1.28 -4.08
N CYS A 586 12.27 -2.06 -4.73
CA CYS A 586 12.14 -3.49 -4.49
C CYS A 586 12.57 -4.28 -5.73
N ASP A 587 12.59 -5.59 -5.61
CA ASP A 587 12.73 -6.51 -6.73
C ASP A 587 11.45 -6.59 -7.59
N PHE A 588 11.49 -7.32 -8.70
CA PHE A 588 10.34 -7.57 -9.59
C PHE A 588 10.09 -9.07 -9.64
N SER A 589 9.08 -9.53 -8.90
CA SER A 589 8.70 -10.94 -8.78
C SER A 589 7.53 -11.32 -9.71
N HIS A 590 7.22 -12.62 -9.76
CA HIS A 590 6.01 -13.10 -10.43
C HIS A 590 4.73 -12.57 -9.79
N ASP A 591 4.69 -12.43 -8.46
CA ASP A 591 3.51 -11.98 -7.72
C ASP A 591 3.08 -10.57 -8.11
N TYR A 592 4.02 -9.68 -8.45
CA TYR A 592 3.68 -8.35 -8.97
C TYR A 592 2.79 -8.45 -10.21
N VAL A 593 3.14 -9.36 -11.15
CA VAL A 593 2.38 -9.58 -12.38
C VAL A 593 1.01 -10.16 -12.06
N SER A 594 0.94 -11.19 -11.21
CA SER A 594 -0.32 -11.82 -10.81
C SER A 594 -1.28 -10.84 -10.15
N ILE A 595 -0.79 -10.06 -9.16
CA ILE A 595 -1.59 -9.06 -8.43
C ILE A 595 -2.19 -8.02 -9.39
N ASN A 596 -1.39 -7.51 -10.32
CA ASN A 596 -1.81 -6.43 -11.21
C ASN A 596 -2.61 -6.92 -12.43
N ALA A 597 -2.41 -8.17 -12.87
CA ALA A 597 -3.24 -8.79 -13.90
C ALA A 597 -4.66 -9.10 -13.40
N ASP A 598 -4.78 -9.51 -12.14
CA ASP A 598 -6.04 -9.95 -11.53
C ASP A 598 -6.75 -8.88 -10.68
N TYR A 599 -6.26 -7.63 -10.69
CA TYR A 599 -6.74 -6.58 -9.78
C TYR A 599 -8.24 -6.24 -9.90
N ARG A 600 -8.85 -6.53 -11.06
CA ARG A 600 -10.26 -6.21 -11.37
C ARG A 600 -11.14 -7.42 -11.66
N SER A 601 -10.60 -8.64 -11.60
CA SER A 601 -11.32 -9.90 -11.89
C SER A 601 -12.08 -10.47 -10.69
#